data_AF-A0A841EYR5-F1
#
_entry.id   AF-A0A841EYR5-F1
#
_cell.length_a   1.000
_cell.length_b   1.000
_cell.length_c   1.000
_cell.angle_alpha   90.00
_cell.angle_beta   90.00
_cell.angle_gamma   90.00
#
_symmetry.space_group_name_H-M   'P 1'
#
loop_
_entity.id
_entity.type
_entity.pdbx_description
1 polymer ?
#
loop_
_entity_poly.entity_id
_entity_poly.type
_entity_poly.pdbx_seq_one_letter_code
_entity_poly.pdbx_strand_id
1 'polypeptide(L)'
;MPDPKLTLLPFADISGYTEGFDIVSVQLGHDGLAYILLINQVPERKQGMFVQTKLNKPYTYKVLIVSDQYVQDVVIGEQQYHYHYVQPLQEHLLLVGARCTYYGNNQFDLNAKVCDMEGTTIREFLLGDGIESVQVTERGTIWTSYFDEGIFGNNGWEQPVGESGLLAWDAYGNTLYKNTAADIADCYALNVINEQEVWFSIILTLPLAVFQEGLNRSLLERTS
;
A
#
# COMPACT_ATOMS: atom_id res chain seq x y z
N MET A 1 -20.71 -23.66 27.91
CA MET A 1 -19.80 -24.39 27.00
C MET A 1 -18.39 -24.01 27.39
N PRO A 2 -17.40 -24.90 27.40
CA PRO A 2 -16.02 -24.49 27.62
C PRO A 2 -15.58 -23.62 26.44
N ASP A 3 -14.88 -22.52 26.72
CA ASP A 3 -14.28 -21.70 25.67
C ASP A 3 -13.31 -22.56 24.85
N PRO A 4 -13.40 -22.54 23.51
CA PRO A 4 -12.45 -23.26 22.68
C PRO A 4 -11.05 -22.71 22.94
N LYS A 5 -10.16 -23.56 23.47
CA LYS A 5 -8.74 -23.22 23.59
C LYS A 5 -8.10 -23.36 22.20
N LEU A 6 -7.78 -22.23 21.58
CA LEU A 6 -6.98 -22.17 20.37
C LEU A 6 -5.50 -22.13 20.75
N THR A 7 -4.74 -23.15 20.36
CA THR A 7 -3.28 -23.13 20.47
C THR A 7 -2.71 -22.54 19.20
N LEU A 8 -2.01 -21.41 19.30
CA LEU A 8 -1.26 -20.85 18.18
C LEU A 8 0.06 -21.59 18.04
N LEU A 9 0.35 -22.10 16.85
CA LEU A 9 1.63 -22.69 16.49
C LEU A 9 2.41 -21.67 15.65
N PRO A 10 3.74 -21.54 15.85
CA PRO A 10 4.55 -20.68 15.01
C PRO A 10 4.51 -21.19 13.56
N PHE A 11 4.38 -20.27 12.60
CA PHE A 11 4.37 -20.58 11.17
C PHE A 11 5.80 -20.86 10.66
N ALA A 12 6.76 -20.00 11.00
CA ALA A 12 8.16 -20.15 10.65
C ALA A 12 9.06 -19.44 11.68
N ASP A 13 10.31 -19.88 11.82
CA ASP A 13 11.36 -19.18 12.58
C ASP A 13 12.25 -18.40 11.62
N ILE A 14 12.16 -17.06 11.69
CA ILE A 14 12.93 -16.14 10.85
C ILE A 14 14.11 -15.49 11.58
N SER A 15 14.37 -15.85 12.83
CA SER A 15 15.35 -15.16 13.69
C SER A 15 16.76 -15.11 13.08
N GLY A 16 17.16 -16.16 12.37
CA GLY A 16 18.45 -16.23 11.66
C GLY A 16 18.54 -15.33 10.42
N TYR A 17 17.43 -14.78 9.94
CA TYR A 17 17.37 -13.98 8.71
C TYR A 17 17.27 -12.47 8.96
N THR A 18 16.88 -12.07 10.19
CA THR A 18 16.65 -10.68 10.58
C THR A 18 17.88 -9.99 11.19
N GLU A 19 19.01 -10.69 11.35
CA GLU A 19 20.21 -10.09 11.93
C GLU A 19 20.68 -8.88 11.10
N GLY A 20 20.79 -7.71 11.76
CA GLY A 20 21.18 -6.45 11.12
C GLY A 20 20.07 -5.75 10.34
N PHE A 21 18.82 -6.18 10.46
CA PHE A 21 17.68 -5.59 9.78
C PHE A 21 16.47 -5.41 10.72
N ASP A 22 15.71 -4.34 10.51
CA ASP A 22 14.41 -4.09 11.13
C ASP A 22 13.29 -4.51 10.18
N ILE A 23 12.21 -5.10 10.72
CA ILE A 23 11.01 -5.43 9.95
C ILE A 23 10.24 -4.15 9.64
N VAL A 24 9.95 -3.93 8.37
CA VAL A 24 9.12 -2.82 7.87
C VAL A 24 7.66 -3.26 7.77
N SER A 25 7.41 -4.38 7.09
CA SER A 25 6.06 -4.89 6.87
C SER A 25 6.06 -6.39 6.59
N VAL A 26 4.89 -6.99 6.78
CA VAL A 26 4.59 -8.39 6.45
C VAL A 26 3.31 -8.40 5.63
N GLN A 27 3.34 -9.05 4.47
CA GLN A 27 2.19 -9.17 3.59
C GLN A 27 2.07 -10.60 3.06
N LEU A 28 0.84 -11.02 2.76
CA LEU A 28 0.60 -12.26 2.04
C LEU A 28 0.61 -11.98 0.54
N GLY A 29 1.25 -12.86 -0.22
CA GLY A 29 1.15 -12.89 -1.68
C GLY A 29 -0.06 -13.69 -2.15
N HIS A 30 -0.43 -13.53 -3.42
CA HIS A 30 -1.49 -14.34 -4.05
C HIS A 30 -1.18 -15.85 -4.06
N ASP A 31 0.10 -16.21 -3.91
CA ASP A 31 0.61 -17.58 -3.87
C ASP A 31 0.54 -18.21 -2.47
N GLY A 32 0.02 -17.48 -1.48
CA GLY A 32 -0.10 -17.94 -0.10
C GLY A 32 1.21 -17.88 0.69
N LEU A 33 2.28 -17.31 0.14
CA LEU A 33 3.53 -17.10 0.85
C LEU A 33 3.49 -15.79 1.64
N ALA A 34 4.24 -15.73 2.74
CA ALA A 34 4.45 -14.50 3.48
C ALA A 34 5.70 -13.77 2.95
N TYR A 35 5.53 -12.51 2.57
CA TYR A 35 6.57 -11.61 2.14
C TYR A 35 6.87 -10.61 3.26
N ILE A 36 8.10 -10.63 3.76
CA ILE A 36 8.54 -9.77 4.85
C ILE A 36 9.54 -8.77 4.28
N LEU A 37 9.21 -7.49 4.33
CA LEU A 37 10.11 -6.43 3.96
C LEU A 37 10.93 -6.01 5.17
N LEU A 38 12.25 -5.98 5.02
CA LEU A 38 13.19 -5.52 6.05
C LEU A 38 14.11 -4.44 5.51
N ILE A 39 14.62 -3.60 6.42
CA ILE A 39 15.55 -2.52 6.14
C ILE A 39 16.72 -2.56 7.11
N ASN A 40 17.93 -2.27 6.65
CA ASN A 40 19.14 -2.29 7.49
C ASN A 40 19.16 -1.21 8.58
N GLN A 41 18.35 -0.17 8.44
CA GLN A 41 18.17 0.89 9.42
C GLN A 41 16.85 1.61 9.14
N VAL A 42 16.01 1.82 10.16
CA VAL A 42 14.79 2.64 10.01
C VAL A 42 15.17 4.11 9.70
N PRO A 43 14.68 4.69 8.59
CA PRO A 43 14.91 6.10 8.29
C PRO A 43 14.29 7.04 9.33
N GLU A 44 14.98 8.14 9.64
CA GLU A 44 14.43 9.18 10.51
C GLU A 44 13.17 9.81 9.89
N ARG A 45 12.25 10.29 10.73
CA ARG A 45 11.09 11.03 10.24
C ARG A 45 11.46 12.49 9.98
N LYS A 46 10.95 13.08 8.90
CA LYS A 46 11.05 14.52 8.63
C LYS A 46 10.31 15.27 9.73
N GLN A 47 11.02 16.19 10.39
CA GLN A 47 10.52 16.90 11.59
C GLN A 47 10.06 15.96 12.72
N GLY A 48 10.56 14.72 12.76
CA GLY A 48 10.15 13.71 13.75
C GLY A 48 8.75 13.12 13.54
N MET A 49 7.97 13.62 12.58
CA MET A 49 6.56 13.22 12.38
C MET A 49 6.33 12.56 11.03
N PHE A 50 6.86 13.14 9.95
CA PHE A 50 6.49 12.76 8.60
C PHE A 50 7.42 11.70 8.01
N VAL A 51 6.83 10.75 7.30
CA VAL A 51 7.58 9.75 6.54
C VAL A 51 8.35 10.44 5.41
N GLN A 52 9.62 10.11 5.24
CA GLN A 52 10.41 10.60 4.12
C GLN A 52 10.07 9.81 2.85
N THR A 53 9.94 10.51 1.73
CA THR A 53 9.75 9.89 0.41
C THR A 53 11.08 9.42 -0.18
N LYS A 54 11.99 10.37 -0.42
CA LYS A 54 13.40 10.09 -0.77
C LYS A 54 14.26 10.06 0.46
N LEU A 55 15.20 9.13 0.47
CA LEU A 55 16.19 8.95 1.52
C LEU A 55 17.45 9.75 1.18
N ASN A 56 18.07 10.34 2.19
CA ASN A 56 19.26 11.18 2.05
C ASN A 56 20.58 10.40 1.86
N LYS A 57 20.51 9.08 2.01
CA LYS A 57 21.61 8.12 1.82
C LYS A 57 21.04 6.80 1.28
N PRO A 58 21.84 5.93 0.67
CA PRO A 58 21.39 4.59 0.29
C PRO A 58 21.10 3.72 1.52
N TYR A 59 20.08 2.87 1.38
CA TYR A 59 19.68 1.85 2.33
C TYR A 59 19.72 0.48 1.64
N THR A 60 19.86 -0.56 2.45
CA THR A 60 19.75 -1.95 1.98
C THR A 60 18.45 -2.52 2.51
N TYR A 61 17.62 -3.01 1.59
CA TYR A 61 16.44 -3.78 1.93
C TYR A 61 16.75 -5.27 1.80
N LYS A 62 15.99 -6.07 2.55
CA LYS A 62 15.94 -7.52 2.39
C LYS A 62 14.49 -7.92 2.33
N VAL A 63 14.13 -8.79 1.40
CA VAL A 63 12.81 -9.41 1.34
C VAL A 63 12.96 -10.87 1.74
N LEU A 64 12.19 -11.32 2.74
CA LEU A 64 12.05 -12.74 3.03
C LEU A 64 10.78 -13.26 2.38
N ILE A 65 10.89 -14.38 1.68
CA ILE A 65 9.80 -15.15 1.11
C ILE A 65 9.68 -16.41 1.96
N VAL A 66 8.59 -16.52 2.70
CA VAL A 66 8.41 -17.49 3.78
C VAL A 66 7.25 -18.42 3.46
N SER A 67 7.54 -19.71 3.45
CA SER A 67 6.56 -20.80 3.47
C SER A 67 6.64 -21.57 4.79
N ASP A 68 5.83 -22.63 4.91
CA ASP A 68 5.94 -23.61 6.00
C ASP A 68 7.19 -24.52 5.89
N GLN A 69 7.90 -24.49 4.76
CA GLN A 69 9.01 -25.39 4.47
C GLN A 69 10.36 -24.68 4.30
N TYR A 70 10.35 -23.43 3.86
CA TYR A 70 11.57 -22.70 3.56
C TYR A 70 11.44 -21.20 3.82
N VAL A 71 12.60 -20.57 3.95
CA VAL A 71 12.77 -19.11 3.95
C VAL A 71 13.81 -18.81 2.89
N GLN A 72 13.45 -17.99 1.90
CA GLN A 72 14.37 -17.44 0.91
C GLN A 72 14.53 -15.95 1.16
N ASP A 73 15.75 -15.42 1.05
CA ASP A 73 15.99 -13.99 1.11
C ASP A 73 16.49 -13.40 -0.22
N VAL A 74 16.08 -12.17 -0.49
CA VAL A 74 16.56 -11.35 -1.61
C VAL A 74 17.06 -10.03 -1.05
N VAL A 75 18.33 -9.70 -1.27
CA VAL A 75 18.96 -8.47 -0.80
C VAL A 75 18.94 -7.42 -1.90
N ILE A 76 18.35 -6.26 -1.60
CA ILE A 76 18.15 -5.16 -2.54
C ILE A 76 18.95 -3.95 -2.02
N GLY A 77 20.18 -3.81 -2.52
CA GLY A 77 21.12 -2.77 -2.10
C GLY A 77 20.87 -1.40 -2.77
N GLU A 78 21.59 -0.38 -2.27
CA GLU A 78 21.68 0.96 -2.87
C GLU A 78 20.33 1.67 -3.14
N GLN A 79 19.35 1.45 -2.26
CA GLN A 79 18.01 2.03 -2.41
C GLN A 79 17.91 3.40 -1.76
N GLN A 80 17.40 4.39 -2.50
CA GLN A 80 17.22 5.78 -2.01
C GLN A 80 15.74 6.14 -1.81
N TYR A 81 14.86 5.14 -1.74
CA TYR A 81 13.44 5.32 -1.56
C TYR A 81 12.95 4.58 -0.32
N HIS A 82 11.93 5.13 0.34
CA HIS A 82 11.37 4.51 1.54
C HIS A 82 10.20 3.59 1.17
N TYR A 83 10.45 2.28 1.14
CA TYR A 83 9.43 1.28 0.85
C TYR A 83 8.69 0.87 2.11
N HIS A 84 7.42 0.55 1.92
CA HIS A 84 6.47 0.20 2.98
C HIS A 84 5.78 -1.12 2.66
N TYR A 85 5.73 -1.50 1.40
CA TYR A 85 5.04 -2.69 0.92
C TYR A 85 5.93 -3.54 0.02
N VAL A 86 5.72 -4.85 0.07
CA VAL A 86 6.29 -5.86 -0.82
C VAL A 86 5.21 -6.84 -1.26
N GLN A 87 5.19 -7.17 -2.55
CA GLN A 87 4.30 -8.17 -3.15
C GLN A 87 5.03 -8.96 -4.23
N PRO A 88 4.68 -10.25 -4.46
CA PRO A 88 5.10 -10.93 -5.67
C PRO A 88 4.48 -10.25 -6.89
N LEU A 89 5.25 -10.15 -7.97
CA LEU A 89 4.78 -9.66 -9.25
C LEU A 89 5.37 -10.53 -10.36
N GLN A 90 4.64 -11.60 -10.71
CA GLN A 90 5.09 -12.63 -11.64
C GLN A 90 6.40 -13.27 -11.12
N GLU A 91 7.48 -13.24 -11.88
CA GLU A 91 8.80 -13.77 -11.49
C GLU A 91 9.65 -12.79 -10.67
N HIS A 92 9.08 -11.64 -10.27
CA HIS A 92 9.79 -10.53 -9.65
C HIS A 92 9.14 -10.11 -8.32
N LEU A 93 9.81 -9.19 -7.61
CA LEU A 93 9.30 -8.52 -6.44
C LEU A 93 8.86 -7.10 -6.77
N LEU A 94 7.71 -6.69 -6.28
CA LEU A 94 7.24 -5.31 -6.30
C LEU A 94 7.46 -4.68 -4.92
N LEU A 95 8.28 -3.64 -4.84
CA LEU A 95 8.47 -2.82 -3.65
C LEU A 95 7.76 -1.47 -3.86
N VAL A 96 6.94 -1.05 -2.90
CA VAL A 96 6.17 0.20 -3.01
C VAL A 96 6.37 1.07 -1.79
N GLY A 97 6.65 2.36 -2.01
CA GLY A 97 6.61 3.39 -0.99
C GLY A 97 5.22 4.01 -0.87
N ALA A 98 4.74 4.18 0.36
CA ALA A 98 3.43 4.77 0.65
C ALA A 98 3.32 6.25 0.26
N ARG A 99 4.47 6.93 0.15
CA ARG A 99 4.58 8.35 -0.14
C ARG A 99 5.19 8.57 -1.53
N CYS A 100 4.77 9.65 -2.19
CA CYS A 100 5.26 10.11 -3.48
C CYS A 100 5.20 11.64 -3.54
N THR A 101 6.24 12.30 -4.04
CA THR A 101 6.27 13.76 -4.18
C THR A 101 6.06 14.16 -5.64
N TYR A 102 5.22 15.17 -5.87
CA TYR A 102 5.15 15.90 -7.12
C TYR A 102 5.93 17.21 -7.00
N TYR A 103 6.92 17.41 -7.88
CA TYR A 103 7.82 18.56 -7.88
C TYR A 103 7.41 19.67 -8.86
N GLY A 104 6.28 19.50 -9.57
CA GLY A 104 5.86 20.38 -10.65
C GLY A 104 6.37 19.93 -12.03
N ASN A 105 5.77 20.45 -13.10
CA ASN A 105 6.18 20.20 -14.49
C ASN A 105 6.34 18.72 -14.86
N ASN A 106 5.42 17.85 -14.41
CA ASN A 106 5.48 16.40 -14.61
C ASN A 106 6.73 15.72 -14.04
N GLN A 107 7.42 16.36 -13.07
CA GLN A 107 8.48 15.74 -12.30
C GLN A 107 7.88 15.18 -11.01
N PHE A 108 8.02 13.87 -10.80
CA PHE A 108 7.49 13.17 -9.64
C PHE A 108 8.35 11.96 -9.30
N ASP A 109 8.11 11.42 -8.11
CA ASP A 109 8.73 10.17 -7.68
C ASP A 109 8.11 8.94 -8.35
N LEU A 110 8.94 7.94 -8.65
CA LEU A 110 8.49 6.61 -9.06
C LEU A 110 8.53 5.69 -7.83
N ASN A 111 7.43 5.68 -7.08
CA ASN A 111 7.34 5.03 -5.77
C ASN A 111 7.14 3.51 -5.83
N ALA A 112 7.06 2.92 -7.03
CA ALA A 112 7.05 1.48 -7.23
C ALA A 112 8.32 1.04 -7.95
N LYS A 113 8.97 0.00 -7.41
CA LYS A 113 10.13 -0.65 -8.01
C LYS A 113 9.86 -2.14 -8.20
N VAL A 114 10.19 -2.63 -9.38
CA VAL A 114 10.22 -4.06 -9.68
C VAL A 114 11.66 -4.51 -9.62
N CYS A 115 11.95 -5.48 -8.74
CA CYS A 115 13.26 -6.07 -8.56
C CYS A 115 13.25 -7.54 -8.95
N ASP A 116 14.30 -8.01 -9.61
CA ASP A 116 14.52 -9.44 -9.81
C ASP A 116 14.94 -10.15 -8.53
N MET A 117 15.08 -11.47 -8.62
CA MET A 117 15.42 -12.33 -7.48
C MET A 117 16.90 -12.22 -7.08
N GLU A 118 17.72 -11.57 -7.91
CA GLU A 118 19.10 -11.17 -7.64
C GLU A 118 19.19 -9.80 -6.93
N GLY A 119 18.06 -9.11 -6.76
CA GLY A 119 17.97 -7.82 -6.07
C GLY A 119 18.23 -6.60 -6.97
N THR A 120 18.25 -6.78 -8.29
CA THR A 120 18.43 -5.71 -9.26
C THR A 120 17.08 -5.05 -9.58
N THR A 121 17.02 -3.72 -9.49
CA THR A 121 15.85 -2.97 -9.98
C THR A 121 15.81 -3.03 -11.51
N ILE A 122 14.74 -3.61 -12.06
CA ILE A 122 14.54 -3.76 -13.51
C ILE A 122 13.49 -2.79 -14.07
N ARG A 123 12.56 -2.29 -13.23
CA ARG A 123 11.54 -1.31 -13.62
C ARG A 123 11.15 -0.40 -12.46
N GLU A 124 10.70 0.79 -12.79
CA GLU A 124 10.18 1.78 -11.86
C GLU A 124 8.96 2.47 -12.47
N PHE A 125 7.93 2.73 -11.67
CA PHE A 125 6.75 3.47 -12.12
C PHE A 125 6.05 4.20 -10.96
N LEU A 126 5.12 5.09 -11.32
CA LEU A 126 4.33 5.89 -10.39
C LEU A 126 3.07 5.12 -9.99
N LEU A 127 2.84 4.98 -8.68
CA LEU A 127 1.58 4.54 -8.10
C LEU A 127 0.89 5.63 -7.27
N GLY A 128 1.49 6.81 -7.11
CA GLY A 128 0.87 7.94 -6.42
C GLY A 128 1.21 8.06 -4.94
N ASP A 129 0.86 9.21 -4.36
CA ASP A 129 1.06 9.49 -2.94
C ASP A 129 -0.09 8.94 -2.10
N GLY A 130 0.15 8.76 -0.81
CA GLY A 130 -0.88 8.41 0.15
C GLY A 130 -1.46 7.01 -0.03
N ILE A 131 -0.62 6.02 -0.33
CA ILE A 131 -1.04 4.62 -0.47
C ILE A 131 -1.20 3.98 0.92
N GLU A 132 -2.39 3.41 1.15
CA GLU A 132 -2.79 2.74 2.38
C GLU A 132 -2.60 1.22 2.33
N SER A 133 -2.75 0.61 1.15
CA SER A 133 -2.50 -0.82 0.97
C SER A 133 -2.14 -1.15 -0.47
N VAL A 134 -1.36 -2.23 -0.64
CA VAL A 134 -0.98 -2.79 -1.93
C VAL A 134 -1.16 -4.30 -1.90
N GLN A 135 -1.88 -4.86 -2.87
CA GLN A 135 -1.95 -6.31 -3.08
C GLN A 135 -1.85 -6.63 -4.57
N VAL A 136 -1.22 -7.74 -4.92
CA VAL A 136 -1.02 -8.18 -6.30
C VAL A 136 -1.69 -9.53 -6.51
N THR A 137 -2.43 -9.64 -7.60
CA THR A 137 -3.08 -10.87 -8.06
C THR A 137 -2.11 -11.79 -8.81
N GLU A 138 -2.51 -13.05 -9.03
CA GLU A 138 -1.72 -14.03 -9.78
C GLU A 138 -1.34 -13.57 -11.21
N ARG A 139 -2.18 -12.79 -11.90
CA ARG A 139 -1.83 -12.30 -13.26
C ARG A 139 -0.94 -11.06 -13.25
N GLY A 140 -0.63 -10.54 -12.07
CA GLY A 140 0.16 -9.32 -11.90
C GLY A 140 -0.66 -8.04 -11.97
N THR A 141 -1.99 -8.09 -11.80
CA THR A 141 -2.79 -6.89 -11.54
C THR A 141 -2.46 -6.39 -10.14
N ILE A 142 -1.91 -5.18 -10.07
CA ILE A 142 -1.57 -4.48 -8.83
C ILE A 142 -2.80 -3.69 -8.39
N TRP A 143 -3.24 -3.84 -7.15
CA TRP A 143 -4.28 -3.02 -6.54
C TRP A 143 -3.69 -2.11 -5.48
N THR A 144 -4.09 -0.84 -5.52
CA THR A 144 -3.71 0.16 -4.52
C THR A 144 -4.94 0.81 -3.92
N SER A 145 -4.99 0.88 -2.60
CA SER A 145 -5.92 1.74 -1.86
C SER A 145 -5.20 2.98 -1.36
N TYR A 146 -5.93 4.08 -1.20
CA TYR A 146 -5.38 5.37 -0.78
C TYR A 146 -6.10 5.89 0.46
N PHE A 147 -5.36 6.55 1.34
CA PHE A 147 -5.90 7.32 2.46
C PHE A 147 -6.09 8.79 2.07
N ASP A 148 -6.61 9.60 2.98
CA ASP A 148 -7.06 10.97 2.73
C ASP A 148 -6.03 11.86 1.98
N GLU A 149 -4.74 11.81 2.34
CA GLU A 149 -3.69 12.57 1.65
C GLU A 149 -3.48 12.13 0.19
N GLY A 150 -3.68 10.85 -0.11
CA GLY A 150 -3.59 10.30 -1.47
C GLY A 150 -4.83 10.56 -2.31
N ILE A 151 -5.96 10.87 -1.67
CA ILE A 151 -7.26 11.15 -2.30
C ILE A 151 -7.44 12.66 -2.53
N PHE A 152 -7.18 13.47 -1.51
CA PHE A 152 -7.39 14.92 -1.54
C PHE A 152 -6.14 15.69 -1.97
N GLY A 153 -4.97 15.05 -1.92
CA GLY A 153 -3.70 15.62 -2.35
C GLY A 153 -2.82 16.07 -1.20
N ASN A 154 -1.55 15.69 -1.28
CA ASN A 154 -0.46 16.16 -0.43
C ASN A 154 0.86 16.11 -1.23
N ASN A 155 1.99 16.52 -0.65
CA ASN A 155 3.32 16.44 -1.29
C ASN A 155 3.40 17.05 -2.70
N GLY A 156 2.66 18.13 -2.94
CA GLY A 156 2.63 18.84 -4.22
C GLY A 156 1.56 18.36 -5.20
N TRP A 157 0.80 17.31 -4.89
CA TRP A 157 -0.29 16.83 -5.73
C TRP A 157 -1.55 17.70 -5.58
N GLU A 158 -1.86 18.52 -6.59
CA GLU A 158 -3.17 19.21 -6.70
C GLU A 158 -4.24 18.33 -7.34
N GLN A 159 -3.82 17.44 -8.25
CA GLN A 159 -4.64 16.39 -8.86
C GLN A 159 -3.99 15.05 -8.55
N PRO A 160 -4.31 14.45 -7.39
CA PRO A 160 -3.60 13.28 -6.93
C PRO A 160 -3.95 12.04 -7.77
N VAL A 161 -2.95 11.18 -7.97
CA VAL A 161 -3.11 9.90 -8.68
C VAL A 161 -4.18 9.02 -8.02
N GLY A 162 -4.24 9.07 -6.69
CA GLY A 162 -5.14 8.31 -5.83
C GLY A 162 -6.52 8.93 -5.65
N GLU A 163 -6.91 9.96 -6.40
CA GLU A 163 -8.19 10.69 -6.23
C GLU A 163 -9.43 9.78 -6.22
N SER A 164 -9.36 8.61 -6.86
CA SER A 164 -10.46 7.64 -6.90
C SER A 164 -10.53 6.73 -5.67
N GLY A 165 -9.58 6.82 -4.73
CA GLY A 165 -9.47 6.03 -3.51
C GLY A 165 -9.06 4.56 -3.69
N LEU A 166 -9.35 3.98 -4.86
CA LEU A 166 -9.01 2.61 -5.23
C LEU A 166 -8.67 2.52 -6.72
N LEU A 167 -7.49 2.01 -7.06
CA LEU A 167 -7.01 1.84 -8.43
C LEU A 167 -6.45 0.43 -8.65
N ALA A 168 -6.52 -0.04 -9.90
CA ALA A 168 -5.80 -1.22 -10.35
C ALA A 168 -4.89 -0.89 -11.54
N TRP A 169 -3.75 -1.58 -11.60
CA TRP A 169 -2.66 -1.34 -12.55
C TRP A 169 -2.21 -2.66 -13.15
N ASP A 170 -1.66 -2.60 -14.37
CA ASP A 170 -0.89 -3.72 -14.90
C ASP A 170 0.52 -3.76 -14.27
N ALA A 171 1.27 -4.81 -14.59
CA ALA A 171 2.64 -5.02 -14.10
C ALA A 171 3.68 -3.95 -14.56
N TYR A 172 3.26 -3.00 -15.40
CA TYR A 172 4.07 -1.91 -15.95
C TYR A 172 3.64 -0.53 -15.43
N GLY A 173 2.62 -0.48 -14.55
CA GLY A 173 2.11 0.76 -13.98
C GLY A 173 1.08 1.47 -14.84
N ASN A 174 0.50 0.82 -15.86
CA ASN A 174 -0.63 1.39 -16.59
C ASN A 174 -1.94 1.15 -15.85
N THR A 175 -2.79 2.17 -15.74
CA THR A 175 -4.08 2.03 -15.07
C THR A 175 -5.03 1.12 -15.84
N LEU A 176 -5.54 0.08 -15.16
CA LEU A 176 -6.56 -0.83 -15.65
C LEU A 176 -7.96 -0.48 -15.13
N TYR A 177 -8.02 0.05 -13.90
CA TYR A 177 -9.27 0.39 -13.23
C TYR A 177 -9.10 1.61 -12.33
N LYS A 178 -10.15 2.43 -12.27
CA LYS A 178 -10.33 3.49 -11.28
C LYS A 178 -11.73 3.36 -10.71
N ASN A 179 -11.86 3.40 -9.38
CA ASN A 179 -13.17 3.42 -8.76
C ASN A 179 -13.96 4.68 -9.18
N THR A 180 -15.21 4.45 -9.58
CA THR A 180 -16.18 5.51 -9.89
C THR A 180 -17.52 5.28 -9.19
N ALA A 181 -17.62 4.20 -8.40
CA ALA A 181 -18.87 3.75 -7.79
C ALA A 181 -19.14 4.43 -6.43
N ALA A 182 -18.09 4.84 -5.73
CA ALA A 182 -18.17 5.50 -4.44
C ALA A 182 -17.23 6.71 -4.36
N ASP A 183 -17.67 7.75 -3.65
CA ASP A 183 -16.87 8.91 -3.30
C ASP A 183 -16.11 8.62 -1.99
N ILE A 184 -14.87 8.17 -2.13
CA ILE A 184 -14.03 7.66 -1.06
C ILE A 184 -13.22 8.82 -0.48
N ALA A 185 -13.26 8.99 0.84
CA ALA A 185 -12.37 9.88 1.60
C ALA A 185 -11.18 9.15 2.21
N ASP A 186 -11.31 7.85 2.45
CA ASP A 186 -10.26 6.97 2.95
C ASP A 186 -10.60 5.51 2.59
N CYS A 187 -9.64 4.74 2.10
CA CYS A 187 -9.76 3.30 1.87
C CYS A 187 -8.80 2.50 2.77
N TYR A 188 -9.15 2.42 4.05
CA TYR A 188 -8.34 1.89 5.14
C TYR A 188 -8.14 0.36 5.15
N ALA A 189 -8.86 -0.41 4.33
CA ALA A 189 -8.63 -1.84 4.20
C ALA A 189 -8.86 -2.34 2.77
N LEU A 190 -7.99 -3.27 2.33
CA LEU A 190 -8.02 -3.90 1.02
C LEU A 190 -7.74 -5.41 1.17
N ASN A 191 -8.53 -6.23 0.47
CA ASN A 191 -8.34 -7.67 0.36
C ASN A 191 -8.69 -8.13 -1.06
N VAL A 192 -7.67 -8.53 -1.81
CA VAL A 192 -7.72 -8.95 -3.21
C VAL A 192 -7.64 -10.46 -3.26
N ILE A 193 -8.74 -11.12 -3.59
CA ILE A 193 -8.79 -12.59 -3.70
C ILE A 193 -8.27 -13.03 -5.07
N ASN A 194 -8.72 -12.35 -6.12
CA ASN A 194 -8.33 -12.59 -7.50
C ASN A 194 -8.77 -11.39 -8.38
N GLU A 195 -8.62 -11.54 -9.69
CA GLU A 195 -8.99 -10.53 -10.70
C GLU A 195 -10.47 -10.10 -10.70
N GLN A 196 -11.38 -10.92 -10.16
CA GLN A 196 -12.82 -10.68 -10.16
C GLN A 196 -13.37 -10.31 -8.78
N GLU A 197 -12.63 -10.56 -7.71
CA GLU A 197 -13.11 -10.43 -6.35
C GLU A 197 -12.13 -9.63 -5.49
N VAL A 198 -12.50 -8.38 -5.23
CA VAL A 198 -11.77 -7.43 -4.39
C VAL A 198 -12.72 -6.85 -3.36
N TRP A 199 -12.35 -6.98 -2.10
CA TRP A 199 -13.06 -6.43 -0.95
C TRP A 199 -12.27 -5.25 -0.40
N PHE A 200 -12.96 -4.15 -0.10
CA PHE A 200 -12.34 -2.97 0.47
C PHE A 200 -13.29 -2.28 1.44
N SER A 201 -12.74 -1.60 2.44
CA SER A 201 -13.51 -0.82 3.42
C SER A 201 -13.15 0.64 3.32
N ILE A 202 -14.18 1.50 3.29
CA ILE A 202 -14.04 2.92 2.97
C ILE A 202 -14.74 3.81 3.99
N ILE A 203 -14.25 5.04 4.08
CA ILE A 203 -14.97 6.19 4.61
C ILE A 203 -15.44 7.01 3.40
N LEU A 204 -16.71 7.43 3.40
CA LEU A 204 -17.27 8.27 2.35
C LEU A 204 -16.98 9.74 2.61
N THR A 205 -16.83 10.54 1.55
CA THR A 205 -16.64 12.00 1.62
C THR A 205 -17.87 12.74 2.17
N LEU A 206 -19.04 12.12 2.17
CA LEU A 206 -20.28 12.73 2.65
C LEU A 206 -20.32 12.84 4.19
N PRO A 207 -20.60 14.03 4.76
CA PRO A 207 -20.90 14.14 6.17
C PRO A 207 -22.30 13.58 6.45
N LEU A 208 -22.45 12.68 7.42
CA LEU A 208 -23.72 12.54 8.11
C LEU A 208 -23.93 13.80 8.96
N ALA A 209 -24.82 14.69 8.51
CA ALA A 209 -25.26 15.84 9.30
C ALA A 209 -26.78 15.83 9.48
N VAL A 210 -27.23 15.77 10.73
CA VAL A 210 -28.52 16.34 11.17
C VAL A 210 -28.26 17.09 12.47
N PHE A 211 -28.46 18.40 12.45
CA PHE A 211 -28.74 19.18 13.66
C PHE A 211 -30.20 19.66 13.54
N GLN A 212 -31.06 19.27 14.49
CA GLN A 212 -32.41 19.82 14.61
C GLN A 212 -32.46 20.83 15.76
N GLU A 213 -32.70 22.09 15.38
CA GLU A 213 -32.80 23.25 16.27
C GLU A 213 -34.27 23.46 16.73
N GLY A 214 -34.47 24.35 17.71
CA GLY A 214 -35.75 24.66 18.33
C GLY A 214 -36.93 24.88 17.38
N LEU A 215 -38.12 24.52 17.88
CA LEU A 215 -39.43 24.61 17.25
C LEU A 215 -39.70 25.92 16.47
N ASN A 216 -39.97 25.80 15.17
CA ASN A 216 -41.29 26.12 14.62
C ASN A 216 -41.46 25.50 13.22
N ARG A 217 -42.38 24.54 13.12
CA ARG A 217 -42.64 23.76 11.90
C ARG A 217 -43.65 24.47 11.00
N SER A 218 -43.30 24.57 9.72
CA SER A 218 -44.26 24.31 8.64
C SER A 218 -43.53 23.51 7.56
N LEU A 219 -43.92 22.24 7.42
CA LEU A 219 -43.54 21.34 6.34
C LEU A 219 -44.50 21.60 5.16
N LEU A 220 -43.96 21.74 3.97
CA LEU A 220 -44.70 21.53 2.72
C LEU A 220 -44.09 20.30 2.03
N GLU A 221 -44.89 19.26 1.88
CA GLU A 221 -44.58 18.06 1.11
C GLU A 221 -44.92 18.24 -0.39
N ARG A 222 -43.98 17.74 -1.20
CA ARG A 222 -44.05 17.04 -2.50
C ARG A 222 -45.21 17.32 -3.49
N THR A 223 -44.82 17.54 -4.75
CA THR A 223 -44.92 16.62 -5.92
C THR A 223 -44.50 17.45 -7.16
N SER A 224 -43.84 16.93 -8.19
CA SER A 224 -43.92 15.65 -8.91
C SER A 224 -42.56 15.23 -9.47
#